data_AF-A0A355H671-F1
#
_entry.id   AF-A0A355H671-F1
#
_cell.length_a   1.000
_cell.length_b   1.000
_cell.length_c   1.000
_cell.angle_alpha   90.00
_cell.angle_beta   90.00
_cell.angle_gamma   90.00
#
_symmetry.space_group_name_H-M   'P 1'
#
loop_
_entity.id
_entity.type
_entity.pdbx_description
1 polymer ?
#
loop_
_entity_poly.entity_id
_entity_poly.type
_entity_poly.pdbx_seq_one_letter_code
_entity_poly.pdbx_strand_id
1 'polypeptide(L)'
;VSAAQILSMAGEGSKVIHPRAIKASLQTKTPIIARNTFSNASGTTIFHGSPDEESNQVTLAHRDEMCLIEFESKTDAQKSVPEMIPIDERRFVLKNDVYLESRVKEL
;
A
#
# COMPACT_ATOMS: atom_id res chain seq x y z
N VAL A 1 10.37 12.07 4.58
CA VAL A 1 9.64 11.28 3.56
C VAL A 1 8.24 11.86 3.46
N SER A 2 7.68 12.02 2.26
CA SER A 2 6.34 12.61 2.13
C SER A 2 5.26 11.66 2.63
N ALA A 3 4.14 12.22 3.11
CA ALA A 3 2.96 11.44 3.49
C ALA A 3 2.41 10.62 2.31
N ALA A 4 2.54 11.11 1.08
CA ALA A 4 2.16 10.37 -0.12
C ALA A 4 3.03 9.13 -0.35
N GLN A 5 4.36 9.24 -0.22
CA GLN A 5 5.28 8.10 -0.31
C GLN A 5 4.99 7.07 0.79
N ILE A 6 4.81 7.51 2.04
CA ILE A 6 4.50 6.59 3.14
C ILE A 6 3.12 5.95 2.97
N LEU A 7 2.13 6.65 2.40
CA LEU A 7 0.83 6.08 2.07
C LEU A 7 0.96 4.97 1.02
N SER A 8 1.77 5.20 -0.02
CA SER A 8 2.09 4.20 -1.04
C SER A 8 2.78 2.98 -0.42
N MET A 9 3.85 3.19 0.38
CA MET A 9 4.56 2.10 1.07
C MET A 9 3.65 1.30 2.01
N ALA A 10 2.79 1.96 2.77
CA ALA A 10 1.85 1.31 3.68
C ALA A 10 0.78 0.53 2.91
N GLY A 11 0.37 1.02 1.74
CA GLY A 11 -0.41 0.24 0.78
C GLY A 11 0.33 -1.03 0.39
N GLU A 12 1.58 -0.89 -0.05
CA GLU A 12 2.49 -1.96 -0.54
C GLU A 12 3.08 -2.87 0.56
N GLY A 13 2.45 -2.96 1.73
CA GLY A 13 2.80 -3.94 2.76
C GLY A 13 3.75 -3.46 3.85
N SER A 14 4.15 -2.19 3.86
CA SER A 14 4.92 -1.63 4.99
C SER A 14 4.15 -1.74 6.30
N LYS A 15 4.78 -2.35 7.31
CA LYS A 15 4.18 -2.63 8.63
C LYS A 15 4.44 -1.52 9.67
N VAL A 16 5.05 -0.41 9.27
CA VAL A 16 5.43 0.68 10.19
C VAL A 16 4.23 1.49 10.65
N ILE A 17 3.34 1.85 9.74
CA ILE A 17 2.17 2.69 10.03
C ILE A 17 1.00 2.32 9.13
N HIS A 18 -0.19 2.21 9.72
CA HIS A 18 -1.39 1.86 8.98
C HIS A 18 -1.83 3.01 8.03
N PRO A 19 -2.27 2.73 6.78
CA PRO A 19 -2.71 3.76 5.82
C PRO A 19 -3.75 4.72 6.38
N ARG A 20 -4.67 4.23 7.22
CA ARG A 20 -5.70 5.04 7.89
C ARG A 20 -5.12 6.16 8.76
N ALA A 21 -4.01 5.92 9.45
CA ALA A 21 -3.38 6.94 10.30
C ALA A 21 -2.76 8.06 9.45
N ILE A 22 -2.17 7.71 8.31
CA ILE A 22 -1.61 8.67 7.35
C ILE A 22 -2.72 9.54 6.76
N LYS A 23 -3.85 8.92 6.35
CA LYS A 23 -5.02 9.66 5.84
C LYS A 23 -5.58 10.64 6.87
N ALA A 24 -5.72 10.22 8.13
CA ALA A 24 -6.16 11.10 9.21
C ALA A 24 -5.19 12.28 9.41
N SER A 25 -3.89 11.99 9.46
CA SER A 25 -2.84 13.02 9.55
C SER A 25 -2.89 14.01 8.39
N LEU A 26 -3.14 13.55 7.16
CA LEU A 26 -3.31 14.41 5.99
C LEU A 26 -4.51 15.34 6.13
N GLN A 27 -5.65 14.84 6.61
CA GLN A 27 -6.87 15.62 6.82
C GLN A 27 -6.71 16.68 7.92
N THR A 28 -6.09 16.31 9.03
CA THR A 28 -5.94 17.19 10.20
C THR A 28 -4.68 18.05 10.15
N LYS A 29 -3.81 17.83 9.16
CA LYS A 29 -2.45 18.40 9.07
C LYS A 29 -1.61 18.13 10.32
N THR A 30 -1.87 17.02 11.00
CA THR A 30 -1.12 16.61 12.20
C THR A 30 0.20 15.97 11.79
N PRO A 31 1.37 16.47 12.23
CA PRO A 31 2.66 15.89 11.88
C PRO A 31 2.82 14.50 12.51
N ILE A 32 3.48 13.59 11.77
CA ILE A 32 3.84 12.26 12.28
C ILE A 32 5.37 12.15 12.31
N ILE A 33 5.88 11.63 13.43
CA ILE A 33 7.30 11.29 13.58
C ILE A 33 7.39 9.83 13.99
N ALA A 34 7.89 8.97 13.10
CA ALA A 34 8.14 7.58 13.40
C ALA A 34 9.50 7.45 14.13
N ARG A 35 9.48 6.93 15.36
CA ARG A 35 10.69 6.82 16.21
C ARG A 35 10.86 5.42 16.76
N ASN A 36 12.11 5.07 17.04
CA ASN A 36 12.46 3.89 17.82
C ASN A 36 12.33 4.20 19.31
N THR A 37 11.53 3.42 20.04
CA THR A 37 11.29 3.58 21.49
C THR A 37 12.50 3.26 22.38
N PHE A 38 13.52 2.58 21.83
CA PHE A 38 14.75 2.23 22.55
C PHE A 38 15.88 3.25 22.37
N SER A 39 15.63 4.37 21.68
CA SER A 39 16.65 5.39 21.42
C SER A 39 16.08 6.80 21.45
N ASN A 40 16.91 7.78 21.79
CA ASN A 40 16.56 9.20 21.70
C ASN A 40 16.83 9.81 20.31
N ALA A 41 17.01 8.97 19.28
CA ALA A 41 17.18 9.45 17.91
C ALA A 41 15.91 10.17 17.42
N SER A 42 16.08 11.19 16.58
CA SER A 42 14.98 12.03 16.07
C SER A 42 13.91 11.25 15.29
N GLY A 43 14.30 10.15 14.65
CA GLY A 43 13.43 9.30 13.85
C GLY A 43 13.17 9.87 12.46
N THR A 44 12.05 9.48 11.86
CA THR A 44 11.64 9.90 10.51
C THR A 44 10.44 10.82 10.57
N THR A 45 10.61 12.06 10.10
CA THR A 45 9.50 13.02 9.91
C THR A 45 8.75 12.71 8.62
N ILE A 46 7.44 12.55 8.76
CA ILE A 46 6.50 12.40 7.63
C ILE A 46 5.86 13.77 7.38
N PHE A 47 6.15 14.36 6.23
CA PHE A 47 5.70 15.72 5.88
C PHE A 47 4.54 15.73 4.88
N HIS A 48 3.69 16.76 4.95
CA HIS A 48 2.44 16.88 4.17
C HIS A 48 2.61 17.54 2.80
N GLY A 49 3.82 17.98 2.43
CA GLY A 49 4.14 18.59 1.14
C GLY A 49 4.53 17.60 0.05
N SER A 50 4.66 18.11 -1.18
CA SER A 50 5.32 17.40 -2.27
C SER A 50 6.79 17.17 -1.91
N PRO A 51 7.40 16.05 -2.35
CA PRO A 51 8.86 15.94 -2.35
C PRO A 51 9.47 17.14 -3.08
N ASP A 52 10.68 17.53 -2.72
CA ASP A 52 11.44 18.48 -3.53
C ASP A 52 11.56 17.92 -4.95
N GLU A 53 11.32 18.73 -5.98
CA GLU A 53 11.31 18.32 -7.40
C GLU A 53 12.66 17.69 -7.84
N GLU A 54 13.74 17.97 -7.11
CA GLU A 54 15.08 17.38 -7.32
C GLU A 54 15.34 16.10 -6.51
N SER A 55 14.35 15.61 -5.76
CA SER A 55 14.53 14.47 -4.86
C SER A 55 14.54 13.15 -5.64
N ASN A 56 15.72 12.54 -5.76
CA ASN A 56 15.88 11.15 -6.25
C ASN A 56 15.54 10.08 -5.19
N GLN A 57 14.68 10.41 -4.21
CA GLN A 57 14.32 9.47 -3.14
C GLN A 57 13.37 8.39 -3.67
N VAL A 58 13.88 7.15 -3.73
CA VAL A 58 13.10 5.96 -4.03
C VAL A 58 12.75 5.24 -2.72
N THR A 59 11.49 4.81 -2.61
CA THR A 59 11.01 4.00 -1.48
C THR A 59 10.60 2.62 -1.95
N LEU A 60 11.05 1.58 -1.24
CA LEU A 60 10.72 0.18 -1.53
C LEU A 60 9.95 -0.42 -0.36
N ALA A 61 8.91 -1.17 -0.67
CA ALA A 61 8.14 -1.95 0.29
C ALA A 61 8.05 -3.40 -0.17
N HIS A 62 7.91 -4.30 0.80
CA HIS A 62 7.73 -5.72 0.55
C HIS A 62 6.32 -6.11 1.00
N ARG A 63 5.58 -6.78 0.10
CA ARG A 63 4.26 -7.34 0.38
C ARG A 63 4.35 -8.86 0.33
N ASP A 64 4.02 -9.49 1.45
CA ASP A 64 3.89 -10.94 1.61
C ASP A 64 2.46 -11.42 1.26
N GLU A 65 2.25 -12.74 1.27
CA GLU A 65 0.93 -13.37 1.18
C GLU A 65 0.13 -12.97 -0.06
N MET A 66 0.77 -12.97 -1.23
CA MET A 66 0.10 -12.73 -2.51
C MET A 66 -0.26 -14.04 -3.20
N CYS A 67 -1.44 -14.09 -3.82
CA CYS A 67 -1.90 -15.21 -4.63
C CYS A 67 -2.00 -14.81 -6.11
N LEU A 68 -1.49 -15.66 -6.99
CA LEU A 68 -1.65 -15.53 -8.43
C LEU A 68 -2.89 -16.31 -8.86
N ILE A 69 -3.81 -15.63 -9.53
CA ILE A 69 -5.03 -16.20 -10.08
C ILE A 69 -4.94 -16.13 -11.60
N GLU A 70 -5.12 -17.27 -12.25
CA GLU A 70 -5.11 -17.41 -13.71
C GLU A 70 -6.48 -17.88 -14.18
N PHE A 71 -7.06 -17.16 -15.14
CA PHE A 71 -8.34 -17.48 -15.76
C PHE A 71 -8.12 -18.19 -17.10
N GLU A 72 -8.94 -19.21 -17.39
CA GLU A 72 -8.88 -19.93 -18.67
C GLU A 72 -9.23 -19.02 -19.86
N SER A 73 -10.16 -18.09 -19.67
CA SER A 73 -10.59 -17.10 -20.66
C SER A 73 -10.21 -15.67 -20.25
N LYS A 74 -10.29 -14.75 -21.21
CA LYS A 74 -10.13 -13.32 -20.94
C LYS A 74 -11.24 -12.84 -20.00
N THR A 75 -10.86 -12.27 -18.86
CA THR A 75 -11.79 -11.87 -17.79
C THR A 75 -11.45 -10.48 -17.28
N ASP A 76 -12.45 -9.63 -17.12
CA ASP A 76 -12.31 -8.33 -16.44
C ASP A 76 -12.58 -8.49 -14.94
N ALA A 77 -11.61 -9.08 -14.24
CA ALA A 77 -11.78 -9.46 -12.84
C ALA A 77 -11.81 -8.24 -11.90
N GLN A 78 -11.29 -7.07 -12.34
CA GLN A 78 -11.32 -5.83 -11.57
C GLN A 78 -12.73 -5.27 -11.39
N LYS A 79 -13.66 -5.59 -12.29
CA LYS A 79 -15.06 -5.19 -12.17
C LYS A 79 -15.74 -5.78 -10.93
N SER A 80 -15.44 -7.04 -10.61
CA SER A 80 -16.00 -7.74 -9.45
C SER A 80 -15.12 -7.61 -8.21
N VAL A 81 -13.79 -7.62 -8.39
CA VAL A 81 -12.80 -7.50 -7.31
C VAL A 81 -11.79 -6.40 -7.65
N PRO A 82 -12.09 -5.13 -7.31
CA PRO A 82 -11.20 -3.99 -7.58
C PRO A 82 -9.81 -4.11 -6.95
N GLU A 83 -9.67 -4.94 -5.91
CA GLU A 83 -8.41 -5.21 -5.22
C GLU A 83 -7.45 -6.11 -6.01
N MET A 84 -7.89 -6.68 -7.15
CA MET A 84 -7.02 -7.43 -8.05
C MET A 84 -6.07 -6.53 -8.83
N ILE A 85 -4.80 -6.93 -8.85
CA ILE A 85 -3.73 -6.29 -9.60
C ILE A 85 -3.53 -7.07 -10.92
N PRO A 86 -3.80 -6.47 -12.09
CA PRO A 86 -3.66 -7.15 -13.37
C PRO A 86 -2.18 -7.29 -13.73
N ILE A 87 -1.76 -8.50 -14.12
CA ILE A 87 -0.50 -8.73 -14.81
C ILE A 87 -0.74 -8.67 -16.31
N ASP A 88 -1.80 -9.34 -16.78
CA ASP A 88 -2.26 -9.33 -18.17
C ASP A 88 -3.75 -9.67 -18.26
N GLU A 89 -4.24 -10.01 -19.45
CA GLU A 89 -5.65 -10.28 -19.73
C GLU A 89 -6.23 -11.54 -19.03
N ARG A 90 -5.38 -12.39 -18.44
CA ARG A 90 -5.78 -13.66 -17.80
C ARG A 90 -5.18 -13.85 -16.41
N ARG A 91 -4.11 -13.14 -16.06
CA ARG A 91 -3.39 -13.30 -14.79
C ARG A 91 -3.56 -12.08 -13.91
N PHE A 92 -3.99 -12.33 -12.68
CA PHE A 92 -4.24 -11.31 -11.67
C PHE A 92 -3.58 -11.72 -10.35
N VAL A 93 -3.09 -10.74 -9.61
CA VAL A 93 -2.52 -10.93 -8.29
C VAL A 93 -3.46 -10.34 -7.26
N LEU A 94 -3.71 -11.09 -6.20
CA LEU A 94 -4.60 -10.70 -5.12
C LEU A 94 -3.89 -10.88 -3.78
N LYS A 95 -4.17 -9.99 -2.83
CA LYS A 95 -3.75 -10.21 -1.44
C LYS A 95 -4.51 -11.42 -0.90
N ASN A 96 -3.79 -12.38 -0.31
CA ASN A 96 -4.38 -13.51 0.36
C ASN A 96 -5.07 -13.03 1.65
N ASP A 97 -6.34 -12.66 1.52
CA ASP A 97 -7.15 -12.12 2.59
C ASP A 97 -8.46 -12.93 2.66
N VAL A 98 -8.85 -13.34 3.86
CA VAL A 98 -10.01 -14.21 4.11
C VAL A 98 -11.31 -13.58 3.57
N TYR A 99 -11.39 -12.25 3.59
CA TYR A 99 -12.54 -11.51 3.05
C TYR A 99 -12.57 -11.47 1.52
N LEU A 100 -11.44 -11.71 0.87
CA LEU A 100 -11.31 -11.76 -0.59
C LEU A 100 -11.58 -13.15 -1.14
N GLU A 101 -11.28 -14.22 -0.39
CA GLU A 101 -11.58 -15.61 -0.80
C GLU A 101 -13.07 -15.80 -1.14
N SER A 102 -13.97 -15.16 -0.39
CA SER A 102 -15.41 -15.27 -0.63
C SER A 102 -15.84 -14.62 -1.95
N ARG A 103 -15.19 -13.51 -2.32
CA ARG A 103 -15.48 -12.76 -3.57
C ARG A 103 -14.83 -13.41 -4.79
N VAL A 104 -13.69 -14.09 -4.60
CA VAL A 104 -13.06 -14.87 -5.68
C VAL A 104 -13.93 -16.06 -6.10
N LYS A 105 -14.75 -16.61 -5.19
CA LYS A 105 -15.73 -17.66 -5.54
C LYS A 105 -16.87 -17.16 -6.44
N GLU A 106 -17.06 -15.84 -6.56
CA GLU A 106 -18.09 -15.23 -7.39
C GLU A 106 -17.57 -14.82 -8.79
N LEU A 107 -16.27 -15.00 -9.04
CA LEU A 107 -15.60 -14.79 -10.34
C LEU A 107 -15.65 -16.05 -11.21
#